data_AF-A0A5D0QN91-F1
#
_entry.id   AF-A0A5D0QN91-F1
#
_cell.length_a   1.000
_cell.length_b   1.000
_cell.length_c   1.000
_cell.angle_alpha   90.00
_cell.angle_beta   90.00
_cell.angle_gamma   90.00
#
_symmetry.space_group_name_H-M   'P 1'
#
loop_
_entity.id
_entity.type
_entity.pdbx_description
1 polymer ?
#
loop_
_entity_poly.entity_id
_entity_poly.type
_entity_poly.pdbx_seq_one_letter_code
_entity_poly.pdbx_strand_id
1 'polypeptide(L)'
;MSWALGAARTGPAAAGAALAAAEHEARRSGRVVTFPGRDLLTGTLSAGELRDGSAIDRVLLLASPDPPPDDVPVVTNDHVRPIWRDGLMTLLTMPAAGGRITPAEVPNPTPCCADHA
;
A
#
# COMPACT_ATOMS: atom_id res chain seq x y z
N MET A 1 22.32 3.43 10.96
CA MET A 1 21.03 2.70 10.93
C MET A 1 20.30 2.95 12.23
N SER A 2 18.98 3.15 12.21
CA SER A 2 18.15 3.28 13.43
C SER A 2 16.97 2.32 13.37
N TRP A 3 16.61 1.68 14.47
CA TRP A 3 15.46 0.76 14.53
C TRP A 3 14.83 0.70 15.92
N ALA A 4 13.59 0.21 15.97
CA ALA A 4 12.87 -0.09 17.20
C ALA A 4 12.05 -1.38 17.04
N LEU A 5 12.03 -2.22 18.07
CA LEU A 5 11.22 -3.45 18.14
C LEU A 5 10.75 -3.64 19.58
N GLY A 6 9.44 -3.50 19.82
CA GLY A 6 8.89 -3.47 21.17
C GLY A 6 9.60 -2.39 22.01
N ALA A 7 10.18 -2.80 23.14
CA ALA A 7 10.95 -1.90 24.01
C ALA A 7 12.39 -1.62 23.53
N ALA A 8 12.94 -2.44 22.63
CA ALA A 8 14.32 -2.30 22.15
C ALA A 8 14.43 -1.18 21.11
N ARG A 9 15.48 -0.35 21.21
CA ARG A 9 15.72 0.80 20.32
C ARG A 9 17.22 1.02 20.11
N THR A 10 17.64 1.38 18.90
CA THR A 10 19.04 1.76 18.63
C THR A 10 19.19 2.75 17.48
N GLY A 11 20.31 3.45 17.45
CA GLY A 11 20.67 4.42 16.42
C GLY A 11 20.16 5.85 16.67
N PRO A 12 20.66 6.83 15.90
CA PRO A 12 20.40 8.26 16.14
C PRO A 12 18.93 8.67 15.96
N ALA A 13 18.15 7.91 15.17
CA ALA A 13 16.72 8.14 14.93
C ALA A 13 15.82 7.10 15.63
N ALA A 14 16.32 6.42 16.67
CA ALA A 14 15.62 5.40 17.44
C ALA A 14 14.23 5.83 17.92
N ALA A 15 14.08 7.10 18.35
CA ALA A 15 12.80 7.65 18.78
C ALA A 15 11.79 7.73 17.62
N GLY A 16 12.23 8.17 16.44
CA GLY A 16 11.40 8.18 15.24
C GLY A 16 11.01 6.77 14.77
N ALA A 17 11.94 5.82 14.85
CA ALA A 17 11.65 4.41 14.56
C ALA A 17 10.60 3.83 15.52
N ALA A 18 10.68 4.16 16.81
CA ALA A 18 9.68 3.74 17.80
C ALA A 18 8.30 4.37 17.54
N LEU A 19 8.26 5.65 17.15
CA LEU A 19 7.02 6.31 16.76
C LEU A 19 6.40 5.63 15.53
N ALA A 20 7.18 5.41 14.48
CA ALA A 20 6.70 4.73 13.27
C ALA A 20 6.18 3.31 13.56
N ALA A 21 6.85 2.56 14.45
CA ALA A 21 6.38 1.25 14.88
C ALA A 21 5.04 1.33 15.62
N ALA A 22 4.88 2.30 16.54
CA ALA A 22 3.62 2.51 17.27
C ALA A 22 2.47 2.97 16.37
N GLU A 23 2.74 3.84 15.39
CA GLU A 23 1.75 4.26 14.38
C GLU A 23 1.30 3.09 13.51
N HIS A 24 2.24 2.21 13.12
CA HIS A 24 1.94 1.01 12.34
C HIS A 24 1.14 -0.01 13.14
N GLU A 25 1.52 -0.28 14.40
CA GLU A 25 0.76 -1.15 15.31
C GLU A 25 -0.67 -0.65 15.51
N ALA A 26 -0.83 0.67 15.66
CA ALA A 26 -2.13 1.31 15.79
C ALA A 26 -2.88 1.49 14.45
N ARG A 27 -2.33 0.99 13.33
CA ARG A 27 -2.92 1.09 11.98
C ARG A 27 -3.24 2.52 11.54
N ARG A 28 -2.44 3.49 11.99
CA ARG A 28 -2.59 4.90 11.64
C ARG A 28 -1.73 5.30 10.43
N SER A 29 -0.58 4.66 10.27
CA SER A 29 0.31 4.87 9.11
C SER A 29 1.24 3.69 8.87
N GLY A 30 1.98 3.73 7.76
CA GLY A 30 3.00 2.73 7.43
C GLY A 30 2.54 1.71 6.39
N ARG A 31 3.52 0.96 5.87
CA ARG A 31 3.34 -0.05 4.82
C ARG A 31 2.96 -1.39 5.40
N VAL A 32 2.01 -2.08 4.78
CA VAL A 32 1.67 -3.46 5.11
C VAL A 32 2.33 -4.38 4.09
N VAL A 33 3.37 -5.10 4.53
CA VAL A 33 4.18 -5.95 3.64
C VAL A 33 3.61 -7.38 3.52
N THR A 34 3.04 -7.88 4.61
CA THR A 34 2.46 -9.22 4.69
C THR A 34 1.05 -9.12 5.22
N PHE A 35 0.10 -9.73 4.51
CA PHE A 35 -1.32 -9.70 4.85
C PHE A 35 -2.03 -10.90 4.18
N PRO A 36 -3.15 -11.38 4.74
CA PRO A 36 -3.94 -12.46 4.16
C PRO A 36 -4.37 -12.18 2.71
N GLY A 37 -4.30 -13.19 1.85
CA GLY A 37 -4.73 -13.10 0.45
C GLY A 37 -3.74 -12.40 -0.49
N ARG A 38 -2.59 -11.92 0.00
CA ARG A 38 -1.56 -11.25 -0.83
C ARG A 38 -1.15 -12.07 -2.06
N ASP A 39 -1.00 -13.38 -1.92
CA ASP A 39 -0.53 -14.26 -3.00
C ASP A 39 -1.57 -14.47 -4.10
N LEU A 40 -2.83 -14.09 -3.86
CA LEU A 40 -3.91 -14.12 -4.86
C LEU A 40 -3.93 -12.86 -5.73
N LEU A 41 -3.22 -11.80 -5.33
CA LEU A 41 -3.27 -10.49 -5.98
C LEU A 41 -2.30 -10.39 -7.18
N THR A 42 -2.49 -11.28 -8.13
CA THR A 42 -1.66 -11.40 -9.35
C THR A 42 -2.46 -11.16 -10.62
N GLY A 43 -1.81 -10.66 -11.67
CA GLY A 43 -2.45 -10.39 -12.96
C GLY A 43 -3.43 -9.22 -12.91
N THR A 44 -4.60 -9.38 -13.54
CA THR A 44 -5.68 -8.38 -13.53
C THR A 44 -6.87 -8.93 -12.78
N LEU A 45 -7.32 -8.19 -11.76
CA LEU A 45 -8.50 -8.49 -10.94
C LEU A 45 -9.40 -7.26 -10.91
N SER A 46 -10.69 -7.43 -10.71
CA SER A 46 -11.57 -6.30 -10.38
C SER A 46 -11.27 -5.75 -8.98
N ALA A 47 -11.64 -4.50 -8.71
CA ALA A 47 -11.45 -3.89 -7.39
C ALA A 47 -12.23 -4.66 -6.29
N GLY A 48 -13.40 -5.21 -6.63
CA GLY A 48 -14.19 -6.08 -5.76
C GLY A 48 -13.48 -7.41 -5.46
N GLU A 49 -13.01 -8.13 -6.49
CA GLU A 49 -12.27 -9.38 -6.31
C GLU A 49 -11.02 -9.21 -5.43
N LEU A 50 -10.31 -8.10 -5.59
CA LEU A 50 -9.14 -7.79 -4.77
C LEU A 50 -9.50 -7.58 -3.29
N ARG A 51 -10.61 -6.89 -3.01
CA ARG A 51 -11.10 -6.66 -1.64
C ARG A 51 -11.65 -7.93 -1.01
N ASP A 52 -12.41 -8.72 -1.76
CA ASP A 52 -13.02 -9.96 -1.26
C ASP A 52 -11.97 -11.07 -1.06
N GLY A 53 -10.93 -11.10 -1.91
CA GLY A 53 -9.87 -12.11 -1.87
C GLY A 53 -8.71 -11.79 -0.92
N SER A 54 -8.68 -10.62 -0.29
CA SER A 54 -7.56 -10.21 0.57
C SER A 54 -7.98 -9.39 1.78
N ALA A 55 -7.02 -9.10 2.66
CA ALA A 55 -7.26 -8.22 3.82
C ALA A 55 -7.29 -6.72 3.47
N ILE A 56 -7.35 -6.35 2.18
CA ILE A 56 -7.45 -4.96 1.75
C ILE A 56 -8.88 -4.48 1.95
N ASP A 57 -9.06 -3.55 2.89
CA ASP A 57 -10.36 -2.98 3.20
C ASP A 57 -10.85 -2.02 2.11
N ARG A 58 -9.91 -1.27 1.52
CA ARG A 58 -10.23 -0.12 0.65
C ARG A 58 -9.27 0.00 -0.53
N VAL A 59 -9.83 0.28 -1.71
CA VAL A 59 -9.08 0.72 -2.90
C VAL A 59 -9.42 2.19 -3.15
N LEU A 60 -8.40 3.04 -3.32
CA LEU A 60 -8.57 4.46 -3.63
C LEU A 60 -7.73 4.86 -4.84
N LEU A 61 -8.35 5.63 -5.74
CA LEU A 61 -7.64 6.25 -6.84
C LEU A 61 -6.95 7.55 -6.36
N LEU A 62 -5.66 7.71 -6.66
CA LEU A 62 -4.93 8.93 -6.35
C LEU A 62 -5.64 10.15 -6.96
N ALA A 63 -5.69 11.24 -6.19
CA ALA A 63 -6.42 12.46 -6.51
C ALA A 63 -7.96 12.32 -6.65
N SER A 64 -8.55 11.18 -6.26
CA SER A 64 -10.00 11.00 -6.10
C SER A 64 -10.35 10.66 -4.64
N PRO A 65 -11.35 11.32 -4.04
CA PRO A 65 -11.82 10.97 -2.70
C PRO A 65 -12.65 9.68 -2.70
N ASP A 66 -13.33 9.38 -3.81
CA ASP A 66 -14.27 8.28 -3.92
C ASP A 66 -13.58 6.98 -4.37
N PRO A 67 -13.98 5.81 -3.82
CA PRO A 67 -13.51 4.53 -4.29
C PRO A 67 -13.96 4.30 -5.75
N PRO A 68 -13.18 3.57 -6.55
CA PRO A 68 -13.62 3.22 -7.89
C PRO A 68 -14.78 2.20 -7.84
N PRO A 69 -15.52 2.02 -8.95
CA PRO A 69 -16.47 0.93 -9.10
C PRO A 69 -15.83 -0.44 -8.84
N ASP A 70 -16.55 -1.36 -8.20
CA ASP A 70 -16.02 -2.68 -7.85
C ASP A 70 -15.63 -3.52 -9.07
N ASP A 71 -16.26 -3.29 -10.22
CA ASP A 71 -15.98 -3.97 -11.49
C ASP A 71 -14.79 -3.37 -12.26
N VAL A 72 -14.18 -2.28 -11.79
CA VAL A 72 -13.03 -1.68 -12.48
C VAL A 72 -11.85 -2.67 -12.50
N PRO A 73 -11.20 -2.89 -13.65
CA PRO A 73 -10.04 -3.78 -13.68
C PRO A 73 -8.81 -3.10 -13.09
N VAL A 74 -8.16 -3.80 -12.16
CA VAL A 74 -6.90 -3.47 -11.50
C VAL A 74 -5.79 -4.33 -12.08
N VAL A 75 -4.87 -3.71 -12.81
CA VAL A 75 -3.62 -4.37 -13.26
C VAL A 75 -2.65 -4.35 -12.08
N THR A 76 -2.53 -5.47 -11.37
CA THR A 76 -1.78 -5.53 -10.10
C THR A 76 -0.26 -5.41 -10.27
N ASN A 77 0.25 -5.70 -11.48
CA ASN A 77 1.68 -5.88 -11.77
C ASN A 77 2.38 -6.87 -10.82
N ASP A 78 1.60 -7.76 -10.18
CA ASP A 78 2.05 -8.65 -9.10
C ASP A 78 2.77 -7.88 -7.96
N HIS A 79 2.46 -6.58 -7.83
CA HIS A 79 3.13 -5.64 -6.95
C HIS A 79 2.11 -4.79 -6.19
N VAL A 80 1.52 -5.39 -5.15
CA VAL A 80 0.54 -4.74 -4.29
C VAL A 80 1.19 -4.33 -2.96
N ARG A 81 1.14 -3.03 -2.64
CA ARG A 81 1.81 -2.39 -1.49
C ARG A 81 0.85 -1.47 -0.72
N PRO A 82 -0.15 -2.03 0.00
CA PRO A 82 -1.10 -1.22 0.73
C PRO A 82 -0.45 -0.51 1.92
N ILE A 83 -1.14 0.50 2.42
CA ILE A 83 -0.77 1.25 3.62
C ILE A 83 -1.89 1.17 4.64
N TRP A 84 -1.54 1.39 5.91
CA TRP A 84 -2.54 1.81 6.88
C TRP A 84 -2.95 3.26 6.63
N ARG A 85 -4.25 3.50 6.53
CA ARG A 85 -4.84 4.84 6.45
C ARG A 85 -6.21 4.81 7.12
N ASP A 86 -6.41 5.69 8.10
CA ASP A 86 -7.66 5.80 8.85
C ASP A 86 -8.12 4.47 9.49
N GLY A 87 -7.16 3.63 9.93
CA GLY A 87 -7.43 2.31 10.50
C GLY A 87 -7.69 1.19 9.49
N LEU A 88 -7.70 1.51 8.19
CA LEU A 88 -8.04 0.60 7.10
C LEU A 88 -6.80 0.30 6.24
N MET A 89 -6.66 -0.96 5.82
CA MET A 89 -5.68 -1.38 4.85
C MET A 89 -6.10 -0.87 3.47
N THR A 90 -5.44 0.19 3.03
CA THR A 90 -5.81 0.93 1.83
C THR A 90 -4.79 0.69 0.72
N LEU A 91 -5.24 0.19 -0.42
CA LEU A 91 -4.47 0.17 -1.65
C LEU A 91 -4.69 1.47 -2.43
N LEU A 92 -3.62 2.24 -2.63
CA LEU A 92 -3.63 3.41 -3.50
C LEU A 92 -3.35 2.97 -4.95
N THR A 93 -4.18 3.43 -5.87
CA THR A 93 -4.09 3.14 -7.30
C THR A 93 -4.01 4.42 -8.12
N MET A 94 -3.63 4.32 -9.39
CA MET A 94 -3.62 5.40 -10.36
C MET A 94 -4.23 4.93 -11.69
N PRO A 95 -4.69 5.86 -12.56
CA PRO A 95 -5.23 5.48 -13.86
C PRO A 95 -4.22 4.72 -14.72
N ALA A 96 -4.70 3.74 -15.48
CA ALA A 96 -3.96 2.98 -16.47
C ALA A 96 -4.71 2.98 -17.82
N ALA A 97 -3.99 2.63 -18.90
CA ALA A 97 -4.56 2.63 -20.24
C ALA A 97 -5.77 1.69 -20.36
N GLY A 98 -6.80 2.11 -21.10
CA GLY A 98 -7.98 1.27 -21.40
C GLY A 98 -9.02 1.22 -20.28
N GLY A 99 -9.19 2.31 -19.51
CA GLY A 99 -10.19 2.38 -18.44
C GLY A 99 -9.87 1.52 -17.21
N ARG A 100 -8.59 1.16 -17.05
CA ARG A 100 -8.09 0.33 -15.94
C ARG A 100 -7.43 1.20 -14.89
N ILE A 101 -7.15 0.62 -13.74
CA ILE A 101 -6.31 1.20 -12.70
C ILE A 101 -5.15 0.28 -12.37
N THR A 102 -4.11 0.80 -11.73
CA THR A 102 -2.92 0.05 -11.31
C THR A 102 -2.49 0.52 -9.93
N PRO A 103 -1.86 -0.32 -9.08
CA PRO A 103 -1.21 0.17 -7.86
C PRO A 103 -0.31 1.37 -8.16
N ALA A 104 -0.35 2.37 -7.28
CA ALA A 104 0.42 3.61 -7.44
C ALA A 104 1.93 3.39 -7.31
N GLU A 105 2.32 2.40 -6.50
CA GLU A 105 3.71 1.94 -6.42
C GLU A 105 3.97 0.95 -7.55
N VAL A 106 4.99 1.22 -8.35
CA VAL A 106 5.42 0.35 -9.45
C VAL A 106 6.68 -0.41 -9.04
N PRO A 107 6.85 -1.68 -9.47
CA PRO A 107 7.98 -2.52 -9.04
C PRO A 107 9.35 -1.96 -9.49
N ASN A 108 9.39 -1.30 -10.64
CA ASN A 108 10.60 -0.71 -11.22
C ASN A 108 10.31 0.76 -11.55
N PRO A 109 10.38 1.67 -10.56
CA PRO A 109 10.07 3.08 -10.80
C PRO A 109 11.06 3.71 -11.77
N THR A 110 10.56 4.58 -12.65
CA THR A 110 11.40 5.34 -13.57
C THR A 110 12.41 6.17 -12.76
N PRO A 111 13.71 6.14 -13.12
CA PRO A 111 14.77 6.79 -12.32
C PRO A 111 14.61 8.30 -12.12
N CYS A 112 13.79 8.99 -12.91
CA CYS A 112 13.51 10.41 -12.73
C CYS A 112 12.84 10.74 -11.38
N CYS A 113 12.29 9.76 -10.67
CA CYS A 113 11.71 9.90 -9.34
C CYS A 113 12.64 9.41 -8.21
N ALA A 114 13.87 8.98 -8.53
CA ALA A 114 14.83 8.44 -7.55
C ALA A 114 15.86 9.49 -7.05
N ASP A 115 16.04 10.60 -7.77
CA ASP A 115 17.01 11.66 -7.45
C ASP A 115 16.36 12.85 -6.72
N HIS A 116 15.85 12.61 -5.51
CA HIS A 116 15.52 13.69 -4.58
C HIS A 116 16.52 13.65 -3.42
N ALA A 117 17.53 14.53 -3.50
CA ALA A 117 18.54 14.79 -2.48
C ALA A 117 17.97 15.59 -1.29
#